data_AF-A0A1M4SS73-F1
#
_entry.id   AF-A0A1M4SS73-F1
#
_cell.length_a   1.000
_cell.length_b   1.000
_cell.length_c   1.000
_cell.angle_alpha   90.00
_cell.angle_beta   90.00
_cell.angle_gamma   90.00
#
_symmetry.space_group_name_H-M   'P 1'
#
loop_
_entity.id
_entity.type
_entity.pdbx_description
1 polymer ?
#
loop_
_entity_poly.entity_id
_entity_poly.type
_entity_poly.pdbx_seq_one_letter_code
_entity_poly.pdbx_strand_id
1 'polypeptide(L)'
;MPLVLIILGASLIYYSYRLGIKAHYSKNIQNNKNVFKNYYTKSELDLYKKDIDELKENINYINESIFALNLKIEDIQSNYNNILSSLNNKEKIGINDTYQNFEDKSENLNDKIKELYNKGLSIEEISSTLRIGKGEVLLRLGLNK
;
A
#
# COMPACT_ATOMS: atom_id res chain seq x y z
N MET A 1 23.64 71.13 -41.61
CA MET A 1 22.96 70.04 -42.34
C MET A 1 23.40 68.63 -41.89
N PRO A 2 24.69 68.24 -41.87
CA PRO A 2 25.07 66.87 -41.47
C PRO A 2 24.80 66.57 -39.98
N LEU A 3 24.93 67.56 -39.09
CA LEU A 3 24.67 67.41 -37.66
C LEU A 3 23.19 67.07 -37.35
N VAL A 4 22.25 67.59 -38.14
CA VAL A 4 20.81 67.32 -37.96
C VAL A 4 20.50 65.85 -38.27
N LEU A 5 21.11 65.30 -39.34
CA LEU A 5 21.00 63.90 -39.70
C LEU A 5 21.59 62.96 -38.63
N ILE A 6 22.71 63.35 -38.02
CA ILE A 6 23.34 62.58 -36.94
C ILE A 6 22.43 62.54 -35.70
N ILE A 7 21.82 63.67 -35.33
CA ILE A 7 20.90 63.76 -34.18
C ILE A 7 19.63 62.93 -34.43
N LEU A 8 19.09 62.96 -35.66
CA LEU A 8 17.92 62.18 -36.05
C LEU A 8 18.22 60.66 -36.04
N GLY A 9 19.39 60.26 -36.56
CA GLY A 9 19.85 58.88 -36.54
C GLY A 9 20.05 58.35 -35.12
N ALA A 10 20.72 59.12 -34.26
CA ALA A 10 20.93 58.74 -32.86
C ALA A 10 19.60 58.62 -32.09
N SER A 11 18.63 59.52 -32.35
CA SER A 11 17.30 59.46 -31.75
C SER A 11 16.52 58.21 -32.18
N LEU A 12 16.59 57.83 -33.46
CA LEU A 12 15.94 56.61 -33.99
C LEU A 12 16.52 55.33 -33.40
N ILE A 13 17.85 55.25 -33.28
CA ILE A 13 18.54 54.11 -32.65
C ILE A 13 18.12 53.99 -31.18
N TYR A 14 18.12 55.09 -30.44
CA TYR A 14 17.70 55.12 -29.04
C TYR A 14 16.24 54.69 -28.87
N TYR A 15 15.35 55.18 -29.74
CA TYR A 15 13.93 54.83 -29.70
C TYR A 15 13.71 53.33 -29.99
N SER A 16 14.42 52.79 -30.97
CA SER A 16 14.35 51.37 -31.36
C SER A 16 14.87 50.44 -30.26
N TYR A 17 16.00 50.80 -29.63
CA TYR A 17 16.56 50.05 -28.50
C TYR A 17 15.58 50.01 -27.31
N ARG A 18 14.95 51.15 -26.98
CA ARG A 18 13.97 51.23 -25.89
C ARG A 18 12.68 50.46 -26.19
N LEU A 19 12.21 50.46 -27.44
CA LEU A 19 11.01 49.72 -27.85
C LEU A 19 11.25 48.20 -27.85
N GLY A 20 12.40 47.75 -28.36
CA GLY A 20 12.75 46.33 -28.48
C GLY A 20 12.79 45.61 -27.13
N ILE A 21 13.31 46.26 -26.09
CA ILE A 21 13.36 45.69 -24.73
C ILE A 21 11.96 45.51 -24.14
N LYS A 22 11.04 46.48 -24.36
CA LYS A 22 9.66 46.38 -23.85
C LYS A 22 8.82 45.35 -24.58
N ALA A 23 9.01 45.20 -25.90
CA ALA A 23 8.27 44.24 -26.71
C ALA A 23 8.63 42.78 -26.37
N HIS A 24 9.91 42.50 -26.08
CA HIS A 24 10.38 41.14 -25.79
C HIS A 24 10.09 40.67 -24.35
N TYR A 25 10.08 41.58 -23.36
CA TYR A 25 9.82 41.22 -21.96
C TYR A 25 8.32 41.17 -21.61
N SER A 26 7.47 41.99 -22.24
CA SER A 26 6.05 42.04 -21.89
C SER A 26 5.25 40.86 -22.43
N LYS A 27 5.58 40.34 -23.62
CA LYS A 27 4.76 39.33 -24.29
C LYS A 27 4.93 37.91 -23.72
N ASN A 28 6.12 37.59 -23.18
CA ASN A 28 6.40 36.26 -22.61
C ASN A 28 5.99 36.10 -21.14
N ILE A 29 5.94 37.18 -20.35
CA ILE A 29 5.58 37.09 -18.92
C ILE A 29 4.06 37.05 -18.72
N GLN A 30 3.29 37.73 -19.59
CA GLN A 30 1.84 37.84 -19.44
C GLN A 30 1.10 36.59 -19.97
N ASN A 31 1.61 35.94 -21.03
CA ASN A 31 1.04 34.67 -21.50
C ASN A 31 1.30 33.52 -20.52
N ASN A 32 2.48 33.44 -19.90
CA ASN A 32 2.81 32.28 -19.06
C ASN A 32 2.07 32.26 -17.70
N LYS A 33 1.75 33.44 -17.14
CA LYS A 33 0.91 33.52 -15.91
C LYS A 33 -0.56 33.17 -16.16
N ASN A 34 -1.06 33.37 -17.37
CA ASN A 34 -2.44 33.03 -17.72
C ASN A 34 -2.63 31.57 -18.11
N VAL A 35 -1.57 30.90 -18.59
CA VAL A 35 -1.63 29.46 -18.93
C VAL A 35 -1.79 28.60 -17.68
N PHE A 36 -1.12 28.92 -16.56
CA PHE A 36 -1.31 28.18 -15.30
C PHE A 36 -2.62 28.50 -14.56
N LYS A 37 -3.27 29.63 -14.87
CA LYS A 37 -4.49 30.07 -14.17
C LYS A 37 -5.78 29.44 -14.72
N ASN A 38 -5.70 28.70 -15.84
CA ASN A 38 -6.87 28.26 -16.60
C ASN A 38 -7.07 26.73 -16.70
N TYR A 39 -6.28 25.92 -16.01
CA TYR A 39 -6.44 24.45 -16.10
C TYR A 39 -7.44 23.86 -15.11
N TYR A 40 -7.76 24.57 -14.02
CA TYR A 40 -8.79 24.15 -13.08
C TYR A 40 -9.61 25.35 -12.63
N THR A 41 -10.93 25.26 -12.75
CA THR A 41 -11.81 26.21 -12.06
C THR A 41 -11.66 26.02 -10.56
N LYS A 42 -11.71 27.11 -9.78
CA LYS A 42 -11.60 27.06 -8.31
C LYS A 42 -12.54 26.00 -7.68
N SER A 43 -13.71 25.81 -8.30
CA SER A 43 -14.68 24.76 -7.95
C SER A 43 -14.15 23.33 -8.07
N GLU A 44 -13.34 23.01 -9.08
CA GLU A 44 -12.77 21.66 -9.26
C GLU A 44 -11.71 21.38 -8.19
N LEU A 45 -10.89 22.39 -7.85
CA LEU A 45 -9.91 22.27 -6.76
C LEU A 45 -10.57 22.07 -5.41
N ASP A 46 -11.69 22.75 -5.15
CA ASP A 46 -12.47 22.59 -3.93
C ASP A 46 -13.12 21.20 -3.85
N LEU A 47 -13.56 20.63 -4.97
CA LEU A 47 -14.06 19.26 -5.10
C LEU A 47 -12.96 18.23 -4.79
N TYR A 48 -11.80 18.33 -5.43
CA TYR A 48 -10.68 17.41 -5.15
C TYR A 48 -10.21 17.50 -3.69
N LYS A 49 -10.23 18.69 -3.10
CA LYS A 49 -9.90 18.87 -1.69
C LYS A 49 -10.88 18.12 -0.79
N LYS A 50 -12.18 18.20 -1.09
CA LYS A 50 -13.20 17.45 -0.36
C LYS A 50 -12.98 15.93 -0.47
N ASP A 51 -12.70 15.43 -1.67
CA ASP A 51 -12.43 14.00 -1.89
C ASP A 51 -11.19 13.53 -1.11
N ILE A 52 -10.14 14.38 -1.05
CA ILE A 52 -8.93 14.10 -0.26
C ILE A 52 -9.25 14.08 1.24
N ASP A 53 -10.07 15.01 1.73
CA ASP A 53 -10.45 15.06 3.14
C ASP A 53 -11.29 13.82 3.52
N GLU A 54 -12.22 13.40 2.67
CA GLU A 54 -13.02 12.17 2.86
C GLU A 54 -12.14 10.91 2.84
N LEU A 55 -11.20 10.82 1.89
CA LEU A 55 -10.22 9.73 1.84
C LEU A 55 -9.38 9.67 3.13
N LYS A 56 -8.97 10.82 3.65
CA LYS A 56 -8.18 10.91 4.88
C LYS A 56 -8.99 10.42 6.09
N GLU A 57 -10.27 10.76 6.15
CA GLU A 57 -11.18 10.31 7.21
C GLU A 57 -11.39 8.79 7.16
N ASN A 58 -11.62 8.25 5.95
CA ASN A 58 -11.73 6.81 5.73
C ASN A 58 -10.45 6.05 6.12
N ILE A 59 -9.28 6.57 5.77
CA ILE A 59 -7.99 5.99 6.19
C ILE A 59 -7.87 5.98 7.72
N ASN A 60 -8.29 7.06 8.38
CA ASN A 60 -8.23 7.12 9.84
C ASN A 60 -9.13 6.05 10.49
N TYR A 61 -10.36 5.91 10.00
CA TYR A 61 -11.28 4.87 10.46
C TYR A 61 -10.74 3.44 10.26
N ILE A 62 -10.12 3.18 9.11
CA ILE A 62 -9.47 1.89 8.83
C ILE A 62 -8.33 1.64 9.82
N ASN A 63 -7.50 2.65 10.10
CA ASN A 63 -6.39 2.51 11.04
C ASN A 63 -6.88 2.22 12.48
N GLU A 64 -7.93 2.91 12.93
CA GLU A 64 -8.56 2.65 14.23
C GLU A 64 -9.12 1.22 14.31
N SER A 65 -9.76 0.76 13.22
CA SER A 65 -10.30 -0.59 13.12
C SER A 65 -9.19 -1.65 13.16
N ILE A 66 -8.07 -1.42 12.45
CA ILE A 66 -6.89 -2.30 12.48
C ILE A 66 -6.29 -2.35 13.89
N PHE A 67 -6.17 -1.19 14.56
CA PHE A 67 -5.66 -1.13 15.93
C PHE A 67 -6.53 -1.94 16.89
N ALA A 68 -7.86 -1.78 16.82
CA ALA A 68 -8.79 -2.55 17.64
C ALA A 68 -8.73 -4.06 17.36
N LEU A 69 -8.51 -4.47 16.10
CA LEU A 69 -8.32 -5.88 15.74
C LEU A 69 -7.01 -6.43 16.31
N ASN A 70 -5.92 -5.66 16.26
CA ASN A 70 -4.64 -6.08 16.83
C ASN A 70 -4.74 -6.32 18.34
N LEU A 71 -5.41 -5.41 19.07
CA LEU A 71 -5.67 -5.61 20.50
C LEU A 71 -6.45 -6.90 20.77
N LYS A 72 -7.49 -7.20 19.98
CA LYS A 72 -8.25 -8.45 20.09
C LYS A 72 -7.40 -9.69 19.80
N ILE A 73 -6.49 -9.60 18.82
CA ILE A 73 -5.57 -10.70 18.49
C ILE A 73 -4.61 -10.93 19.66
N GLU A 74 -4.04 -9.88 20.23
CA GLU A 74 -3.17 -9.97 21.41
C GLU A 74 -3.90 -10.59 22.61
N ASP A 75 -5.15 -10.18 22.86
CA ASP A 75 -5.99 -10.76 23.91
C ASP A 75 -6.24 -12.26 23.67
N ILE A 76 -6.55 -12.66 22.43
CA ILE A 76 -6.73 -14.07 22.07
C ILE A 76 -5.43 -14.86 22.27
N GLN A 77 -4.29 -14.31 21.85
CA GLN A 77 -2.98 -14.95 22.02
C GLN A 77 -2.61 -15.10 23.50
N SER A 78 -2.84 -14.06 24.30
CA SER A 78 -2.64 -14.09 25.75
C SER A 78 -3.51 -15.16 26.40
N ASN A 79 -4.80 -15.21 26.05
CA ASN A 79 -5.73 -16.23 26.54
C ASN A 79 -5.32 -17.65 26.11
N TYR A 80 -4.90 -17.83 24.86
CA TYR A 80 -4.40 -19.10 24.36
C TYR A 80 -3.15 -19.57 25.14
N ASN A 81 -2.19 -18.67 25.36
CA ASN A 81 -0.98 -18.96 26.12
C ASN A 81 -1.27 -19.28 27.59
N ASN A 82 -2.25 -18.60 28.20
CA ASN A 82 -2.71 -18.88 29.56
C ASN A 82 -3.37 -20.25 29.65
N ILE A 83 -4.22 -20.61 28.68
CA ILE A 83 -4.84 -21.94 28.60
C ILE A 83 -3.76 -23.01 28.42
N LEU A 84 -2.82 -22.82 27.49
CA LEU A 84 -1.70 -23.74 27.25
C LEU A 84 -0.85 -23.95 28.51
N SER A 85 -0.54 -22.85 29.22
CA SER A 85 0.20 -22.91 30.49
C SER A 85 -0.58 -23.64 31.58
N SER A 86 -1.90 -23.48 31.63
CA SER A 86 -2.76 -24.19 32.58
C SER A 86 -2.88 -25.69 32.28
N LEU A 87 -2.81 -26.09 31.01
CA LEU A 87 -2.78 -27.49 30.59
C LEU A 87 -1.43 -28.14 30.93
N ASN A 88 -0.32 -27.47 30.61
CA ASN A 88 1.03 -27.94 30.93
C ASN A 88 1.27 -28.11 32.45
N ASN A 89 0.61 -27.30 33.29
CA ASN A 89 0.70 -27.44 34.74
C ASN A 89 -0.19 -28.57 35.30
N LYS A 90 -1.23 -29.01 34.58
CA LYS A 90 -2.05 -30.18 34.96
C LYS A 90 -1.44 -31.52 34.52
N GLU A 91 -0.63 -31.53 33.47
CA GLU A 91 0.08 -32.74 33.00
C GLU A 91 1.37 -33.08 33.79
N LYS A 92 1.81 -32.23 34.73
CA LYS A 92 2.93 -32.55 35.63
C LYS A 92 2.59 -33.52 36.78
N ILE A 93 1.41 -34.13 36.76
CA ILE A 93 1.15 -35.39 37.48
C ILE A 93 1.05 -36.49 36.40
N GLY A 94 2.22 -36.92 35.92
CA GLY A 94 2.36 -38.05 35.00
C GLY A 94 2.44 -37.63 33.54
N ILE A 95 3.68 -37.50 33.05
CA ILE A 95 4.23 -38.10 31.83
C ILE A 95 5.57 -37.36 31.61
N ASN A 96 6.64 -38.02 32.09
CA ASN A 96 7.96 -37.81 31.50
C ASN A 96 7.87 -38.23 30.03
N ASP A 97 8.65 -37.55 29.20
CA ASP A 97 8.86 -37.81 27.77
C ASP A 97 7.80 -37.17 26.86
N THR A 98 8.16 -36.05 26.22
CA THR A 98 8.12 -35.80 24.76
C THR A 98 8.23 -34.29 24.50
N TYR A 99 9.40 -33.69 24.77
CA TYR A 99 9.75 -32.34 24.30
C TYR A 99 10.90 -32.44 23.29
N GLN A 100 10.62 -33.05 22.14
CA GLN A 100 11.41 -32.98 20.91
C GLN A 100 10.40 -33.15 19.76
N ASN A 101 10.57 -32.40 18.66
CA ASN A 101 9.87 -32.54 17.37
C ASN A 101 8.64 -31.64 17.11
N PHE A 102 8.83 -30.31 17.09
CA PHE A 102 7.89 -29.41 16.40
C PHE A 102 8.32 -29.03 14.97
N GLU A 103 9.57 -29.28 14.56
CA GLU A 103 10.01 -29.09 13.16
C GLU A 103 9.71 -30.30 12.24
N ASP A 104 9.61 -31.53 12.75
CA ASP A 104 9.30 -32.73 11.93
C ASP A 104 7.81 -32.88 11.53
N LYS A 105 6.91 -32.05 12.08
CA LYS A 105 5.46 -32.22 11.84
C LYS A 105 5.00 -31.70 10.46
N SER A 106 5.72 -30.75 9.84
CA SER A 106 5.27 -30.18 8.56
C SER A 106 5.60 -31.06 7.35
N GLU A 107 6.75 -31.74 7.35
CA GLU A 107 7.11 -32.71 6.29
C GLU A 107 6.12 -33.88 6.29
N ASN A 108 5.82 -34.43 7.46
CA ASN A 108 4.85 -35.52 7.63
C ASN A 108 3.44 -35.17 7.13
N LEU A 109 3.00 -33.91 7.25
CA LEU A 109 1.66 -33.51 6.80
C LEU A 109 1.57 -33.51 5.26
N ASN A 110 2.61 -33.03 4.58
CA ASN A 110 2.64 -32.98 3.12
C ASN A 110 2.64 -34.39 2.52
N ASP A 111 3.44 -35.30 3.09
CA ASP A 111 3.49 -36.69 2.66
C ASP A 111 2.15 -37.40 2.88
N LYS A 112 1.49 -37.12 4.02
CA LYS A 112 0.18 -37.70 4.34
C LYS A 112 -0.94 -37.16 3.44
N ILE A 113 -0.92 -35.87 3.09
CA ILE A 113 -1.84 -35.30 2.09
C ILE A 113 -1.65 -35.99 0.74
N LYS A 114 -0.40 -36.21 0.33
CA LYS A 114 -0.06 -36.86 -0.94
C LYS A 114 -0.47 -38.33 -0.96
N GLU A 115 -0.25 -39.06 0.12
CA GLU A 115 -0.66 -40.46 0.24
C GLU A 115 -2.19 -40.59 0.10
N LEU A 116 -2.95 -39.75 0.78
CA LEU A 116 -4.41 -39.76 0.70
C LEU A 116 -4.93 -39.33 -0.68
N TYR A 117 -4.29 -38.35 -1.30
CA TYR A 117 -4.60 -37.94 -2.67
C TYR A 117 -4.32 -39.06 -3.68
N ASN A 118 -3.18 -39.75 -3.53
CA ASN A 118 -2.82 -40.91 -4.37
C ASN A 118 -3.74 -42.11 -4.15
N LYS A 119 -4.35 -42.25 -2.97
CA LYS A 119 -5.41 -43.22 -2.70
C LYS A 119 -6.76 -42.84 -3.34
N GLY A 120 -6.85 -41.70 -4.02
CA GLY A 120 -8.04 -41.25 -4.74
C GLY A 120 -9.05 -40.50 -3.87
N LEU A 121 -8.69 -40.07 -2.65
CA LEU A 121 -9.58 -39.28 -1.81
C LEU A 121 -9.74 -37.86 -2.38
N SER A 122 -10.96 -37.34 -2.28
CA SER A 122 -11.28 -35.95 -2.62
C SER A 122 -10.64 -34.97 -1.65
N ILE A 123 -10.48 -33.72 -2.08
CA ILE A 123 -9.92 -32.64 -1.25
C ILE A 123 -10.76 -32.43 0.02
N GLU A 124 -12.08 -32.57 -0.11
CA GLU A 124 -13.05 -32.58 0.99
C GLU A 124 -12.73 -33.64 2.04
N GLU A 125 -12.51 -34.88 1.60
CA GLU A 125 -12.24 -36.01 2.48
C GLU A 125 -10.88 -35.88 3.15
N ILE A 126 -9.87 -35.41 2.41
CA ILE A 126 -8.53 -35.14 2.96
C ILE A 126 -8.60 -34.02 4.01
N SER A 127 -9.30 -32.93 3.69
CA SER A 127 -9.54 -31.80 4.60
C SER A 127 -10.23 -32.25 5.88
N SER A 128 -11.24 -33.11 5.77
CA SER A 128 -11.96 -33.68 6.92
C SER A 128 -11.09 -34.65 7.73
N THR A 129 -10.36 -35.54 7.06
CA THR A 129 -9.50 -36.57 7.67
C THR A 129 -8.34 -35.95 8.44
N LEU A 130 -7.73 -34.91 7.88
CA LEU A 130 -6.59 -34.23 8.47
C LEU A 130 -6.98 -33.01 9.30
N ARG A 131 -8.27 -32.64 9.34
CA ARG A 131 -8.82 -31.47 10.03
C ARG A 131 -8.12 -30.16 9.64
N ILE A 132 -7.79 -30.02 8.37
CA ILE A 132 -7.14 -28.84 7.79
C ILE A 132 -8.05 -28.19 6.74
N GLY A 133 -7.84 -26.91 6.45
CA GLY A 133 -8.67 -26.20 5.47
C GLY A 133 -8.49 -26.73 4.05
N LYS A 134 -9.55 -26.75 3.24
CA LYS A 134 -9.47 -27.16 1.82
C LYS A 134 -8.42 -26.36 1.03
N GLY A 135 -8.32 -25.06 1.30
CA GLY A 135 -7.30 -24.20 0.70
C GLY A 135 -5.88 -24.61 1.08
N GLU A 136 -5.67 -25.09 2.30
CA GLU A 136 -4.37 -25.57 2.77
C GLU A 136 -3.98 -26.90 2.10
N VAL A 137 -4.94 -27.82 1.91
CA VAL A 137 -4.73 -29.05 1.13
C VAL A 137 -4.28 -28.72 -0.29
N LEU A 138 -4.96 -27.79 -0.96
CA LEU A 138 -4.66 -27.37 -2.33
C LEU A 138 -3.28 -26.71 -2.45
N LEU A 139 -2.94 -25.81 -1.53
CA LEU A 139 -1.63 -25.17 -1.51
C LEU A 139 -0.51 -26.20 -1.36
N ARG A 140 -0.66 -27.14 -0.43
CA ARG A 140 0.35 -28.18 -0.18
C ARG A 140 0.48 -29.19 -1.32
N LEU A 141 -0.60 -29.48 -2.05
CA LEU A 141 -0.53 -30.24 -3.31
C LEU A 141 0.14 -29.44 -4.44
N GLY A 142 -0.14 -28.13 -4.53
CA GLY A 142 0.38 -27.26 -5.58
C GLY A 142 1.85 -26.89 -5.47
N LEU A 143 2.40 -26.85 -4.25
CA LEU A 143 3.80 -26.52 -3.98
C LEU A 143 4.81 -27.64 -4.35
N ASN A 144 4.32 -28.81 -4.74
CA ASN A 144 5.12 -30.02 -5.02
C ASN A 144 5.20 -30.40 -6.50
N LYS A 145 5.21 -29.41 -7.42
CA LYS A 145 5.49 -29.62 -8.85
C LYS A 145 6.98 -29.50 -9.19
#